data_AF-A0AAD7SPW2-F1
#
_entry.id   AF-A0AAD7SPW2-F1
#
_cell.length_a   1.000
_cell.length_b   1.000
_cell.length_c   1.000
_cell.angle_alpha   90.00
_cell.angle_beta   90.00
_cell.angle_gamma   90.00
#
_symmetry.space_group_name_H-M   'P 1'
#
loop_
_entity.id
_entity.type
_entity.pdbx_description
1 polymer ?
#
loop_
_entity_poly.entity_id
_entity_poly.type
_entity_poly.pdbx_seq_one_letter_code
_entity_poly.pdbx_strand_id
1 'polypeptide(L)'
;MPSMFKQYCPNSRVILDCTKIRCESPTSLMLHSETFSSDKNTTTFTGLIGVAPCGAVTFISKLFTGSISDREMTRLSWILELLEPGDDCMADKGFITEKMLADIGAKFIIPPFKDPGGKGH
;
A
#
# COMPACT_ATOMS: atom_id res chain seq x y z
N MET A 1 -3.68 17.68 10.06
CA MET A 1 -4.70 16.93 9.30
C MET A 1 -5.66 17.91 8.61
N PRO A 2 -5.87 17.80 7.28
CA PRO A 2 -6.79 18.62 6.50
C PRO A 2 -8.23 18.53 7.01
N SER A 3 -9.03 19.57 6.76
CA SER A 3 -10.42 19.67 7.23
C SER A 3 -11.32 18.53 6.73
N MET A 4 -11.20 18.16 5.45
CA MET A 4 -11.99 17.06 4.86
C MET A 4 -11.71 15.72 5.56
N PHE A 5 -10.44 15.41 5.82
CA PHE A 5 -10.08 14.22 6.57
C PHE A 5 -10.62 14.26 8.00
N LYS A 6 -10.51 15.39 8.70
CA LYS A 6 -11.09 15.54 10.06
C LYS A 6 -12.61 15.32 10.08
N GLN A 7 -13.32 15.70 9.02
CA GLN A 7 -14.77 15.60 8.95
C GLN A 7 -15.25 14.19 8.59
N TYR A 8 -14.62 13.56 7.60
CA TYR A 8 -15.12 12.31 7.00
C TYR A 8 -14.34 11.06 7.42
N CYS A 9 -13.06 11.21 7.78
CA CYS A 9 -12.19 10.10 8.20
C CYS A 9 -11.35 10.53 9.42
N PRO A 10 -11.98 10.91 10.55
CA PRO A 10 -11.31 11.54 11.70
C PRO A 10 -10.23 10.65 12.33
N ASN A 11 -10.38 9.33 12.25
CA ASN A 11 -9.41 8.38 12.80
C ASN A 11 -8.43 7.85 11.74
N SER A 12 -8.41 8.44 10.53
CA SER A 12 -7.44 8.05 9.50
C SER A 12 -6.02 8.26 10.03
N ARG A 13 -5.31 7.15 10.24
CA ARG A 13 -3.96 7.15 10.78
C ARG A 13 -2.93 7.13 9.66
N VAL A 14 -3.18 6.31 8.65
CA VAL A 14 -2.25 6.09 7.54
C VAL A 14 -3.00 5.83 6.24
N ILE A 15 -2.47 6.38 5.16
CA ILE A 15 -2.85 6.12 3.77
C ILE A 15 -1.71 5.31 3.16
N LEU A 16 -2.01 4.09 2.69
CA LEU A 16 -1.03 3.18 2.13
C LEU A 16 -1.05 3.19 0.60
N ASP A 17 0.13 3.19 0.00
CA ASP A 17 0.32 3.05 -1.44
C ASP A 17 1.59 2.27 -1.79
N CYS A 18 1.58 1.64 -2.96
CA CYS A 18 2.71 0.91 -3.54
C CYS A 18 3.54 1.84 -4.43
N THR A 19 4.81 2.04 -4.06
CA THR A 19 5.78 2.68 -4.96
C THR A 19 6.62 1.64 -5.66
N LYS A 20 6.58 1.61 -7.00
CA LYS A 20 7.42 0.75 -7.84
C LYS A 20 8.67 1.51 -8.30
N ILE A 21 9.84 0.98 -7.98
CA ILE A 21 11.15 1.47 -8.42
C ILE A 21 11.62 0.59 -9.58
N ARG A 22 12.02 1.22 -10.69
CA ARG A 22 12.61 0.52 -11.84
C ARG A 22 14.08 0.28 -11.58
N CYS A 23 14.56 -0.92 -11.91
CA CYS A 23 15.96 -1.29 -11.79
C CYS A 23 16.47 -1.86 -13.11
N GLU A 24 17.80 -1.89 -13.26
CA GLU A 24 18.45 -2.59 -14.36
C GLU A 24 18.12 -4.08 -14.31
N SER A 25 17.94 -4.69 -15.48
CA SER A 25 17.65 -6.12 -15.55
C SER A 25 18.85 -6.94 -15.10
N PRO A 26 18.67 -7.88 -14.14
CA PRO A 26 19.74 -8.75 -13.73
C PRO A 26 20.13 -9.69 -14.88
N THR A 27 21.41 -10.02 -14.98
CA THR A 27 21.94 -11.00 -15.94
C THR A 27 21.52 -12.43 -15.60
N SER A 28 21.09 -12.70 -14.38
CA SER A 28 20.55 -13.99 -13.96
C SER A 28 19.08 -14.14 -14.35
N LEU A 29 18.77 -15.19 -15.12
CA LEU A 29 17.40 -15.51 -15.56
C LEU A 29 16.44 -15.75 -14.38
N MET A 30 16.93 -16.34 -13.28
CA MET A 30 16.13 -16.56 -12.07
C MET A 30 15.72 -15.23 -11.43
N LEU A 31 16.70 -14.35 -11.17
CA LEU A 31 16.43 -13.03 -10.60
C LEU A 31 15.58 -12.17 -11.52
N HIS A 32 15.77 -12.29 -12.84
CA HIS A 32 14.93 -11.60 -13.81
C HIS A 32 13.48 -12.06 -13.67
N SER A 33 13.22 -13.38 -13.61
CA SER A 33 11.85 -13.89 -13.47
C SER A 33 11.15 -13.43 -12.18
N GLU A 34 11.90 -13.30 -11.07
CA GLU A 34 11.32 -12.90 -9.77
C GLU A 34 11.03 -11.39 -9.70
N THR A 35 11.92 -10.58 -10.27
CA THR A 35 11.85 -9.11 -10.22
C THR A 35 11.08 -8.49 -11.40
N PHE A 36 10.78 -9.27 -12.42
CA PHE A 36 10.04 -8.81 -13.59
C PHE A 36 8.59 -8.51 -13.23
N SER A 37 8.17 -7.26 -13.45
CA SER A 37 6.78 -6.86 -13.36
C SER A 37 6.15 -6.92 -14.75
N SER A 38 5.20 -7.84 -14.95
CA SER A 38 4.44 -7.99 -16.20
C SER A 38 3.79 -6.67 -16.64
N ASP A 39 3.28 -5.87 -15.69
CA ASP A 39 2.62 -4.58 -15.98
C ASP A 39 3.54 -3.55 -16.65
N LYS A 40 4.85 -3.62 -16.42
CA LYS A 40 5.83 -2.61 -16.88
C LYS A 40 6.92 -3.18 -17.77
N ASN A 41 6.86 -4.48 -18.08
CA ASN A 41 7.81 -5.19 -18.93
C ASN A 41 9.28 -4.92 -18.56
N THR A 42 9.56 -4.79 -17.25
CA THR A 42 10.87 -4.38 -16.73
C THR A 42 11.07 -4.92 -15.32
N THR A 43 12.33 -4.97 -14.90
CA THR A 43 12.72 -5.35 -13.54
C THR A 43 12.34 -4.23 -12.58
N THR A 44 11.48 -4.53 -11.62
CA THR A 44 11.03 -3.57 -10.61
C THR A 44 11.08 -4.15 -9.22
N PHE A 45 11.37 -3.28 -8.26
CA PHE A 45 11.13 -3.54 -6.86
C PHE A 45 9.98 -2.67 -6.37
N THR A 46 9.12 -3.22 -5.52
CA THR A 46 7.97 -2.52 -4.96
C THR A 46 8.19 -2.32 -3.47
N GLY A 47 7.87 -1.13 -2.97
CA GLY A 47 7.83 -0.83 -1.54
C GLY A 47 6.47 -0.26 -1.15
N LEU A 48 6.05 -0.57 0.08
CA LEU A 48 4.88 0.02 0.71
C LEU A 48 5.27 1.32 1.40
N ILE A 49 4.55 2.40 1.09
CA ILE A 49 4.70 3.69 1.76
C ILE A 49 3.41 3.98 2.50
N GLY A 50 3.55 4.44 3.75
CA GLY A 50 2.46 4.99 4.54
C GLY A 50 2.61 6.49 4.71
N VAL A 51 1.54 7.21 4.44
CA VAL A 51 1.46 8.67 4.55
C VAL A 51 0.35 9.03 5.53
N ALA A 52 0.65 9.83 6.54
CA ALA A 52 -0.37 10.38 7.42
C ALA A 52 -1.26 11.36 6.64
N PRO A 53 -2.53 11.57 7.03
CA PRO A 53 -3.40 12.53 6.35
C PRO A 53 -2.88 13.97 6.27
N CYS A 54 -1.89 14.34 7.09
CA CYS A 54 -1.20 15.63 6.97
C CYS A 54 -0.18 15.71 5.83
N GLY A 55 0.04 14.63 5.07
CA GLY A 55 1.02 14.55 3.99
C GLY A 55 2.41 14.10 4.43
N ALA A 56 2.63 13.85 5.72
CA ALA A 56 3.91 13.35 6.21
C ALA A 56 4.07 11.85 5.92
N VAL A 57 5.22 11.44 5.41
CA VAL A 57 5.58 10.02 5.32
C VAL A 57 5.80 9.48 6.73
N THR A 58 5.05 8.46 7.12
CA THR A 58 5.11 7.83 8.45
C THR A 58 5.62 6.41 8.42
N PHE A 59 5.69 5.80 7.24
CA PHE A 59 6.13 4.42 7.10
C PHE A 59 6.74 4.18 5.72
N ILE A 60 7.82 3.39 5.69
CA ILE A 60 8.46 2.88 4.48
C ILE A 60 8.86 1.43 4.76
N SER A 61 8.39 0.49 3.94
CA SER A 61 8.78 -0.91 4.06
C SER A 61 10.16 -1.18 3.44
N LYS A 62 10.67 -2.40 3.67
CA LYS A 62 11.69 -2.97 2.79
C LYS A 62 11.16 -3.08 1.35
N LEU A 63 12.06 -3.14 0.39
CA LEU A 63 11.71 -3.42 -1.00
C LEU A 63 11.49 -4.91 -1.21
N PHE A 64 10.49 -5.22 -2.01
CA PHE A 64 10.11 -6.57 -2.41
C PHE A 64 10.22 -6.70 -3.92
N THR A 65 10.34 -7.94 -4.41
CA THR A 65 10.38 -8.22 -5.85
C THR A 65 9.04 -7.87 -6.51
N GLY A 66 9.06 -7.53 -7.80
CA GLY A 66 7.87 -7.07 -8.54
C GLY A 66 6.70 -8.04 -8.64
N SER A 67 6.89 -9.31 -8.24
CA SER A 67 5.89 -10.37 -8.25
C SER A 67 5.08 -10.50 -6.95
N ILE A 68 5.44 -9.77 -5.89
CA ILE A 68 4.69 -9.83 -4.62
C ILE A 68 3.30 -9.19 -4.75
N SER A 69 2.29 -9.79 -4.13
CA SER A 69 0.96 -9.17 -4.02
C SER A 69 0.94 -8.08 -2.96
N ASP A 70 0.11 -7.04 -3.15
CA ASP A 70 -0.05 -5.95 -2.18
C ASP A 70 -0.43 -6.47 -0.78
N ARG A 71 -1.30 -7.48 -0.71
CA ARG A 71 -1.70 -8.13 0.55
C ARG A 71 -0.53 -8.78 1.28
N GLU A 72 0.29 -9.54 0.56
CA GLU A 72 1.45 -10.22 1.15
C GLU A 72 2.51 -9.21 1.56
N MET A 73 2.70 -8.16 0.77
CA MET A 73 3.58 -7.06 1.12
C MET A 73 3.12 -6.34 2.39
N THR A 74 1.83 -6.01 2.53
CA THR A 74 1.27 -5.44 3.76
C THR A 74 1.58 -6.34 4.96
N ARG A 75 1.35 -7.65 4.84
CA ARG A 75 1.62 -8.61 5.92
C ARG A 75 3.11 -8.65 6.31
N LEU A 76 4.00 -8.69 5.33
CA LEU A 76 5.45 -8.78 5.55
C LEU A 76 6.11 -7.44 5.91
N SER A 77 5.40 -6.32 5.72
CA SER A 77 5.90 -4.98 6.00
C SER A 77 5.85 -4.61 7.48
N TRP A 78 5.13 -5.37 8.31
CA TRP A 78 4.92 -5.10 9.75
C TRP A 78 4.08 -3.84 10.04
N ILE A 79 3.49 -3.21 9.03
CA ILE A 79 2.66 -2.00 9.21
C ILE A 79 1.46 -2.24 10.13
N LEU A 80 0.89 -3.43 10.12
CA LEU A 80 -0.28 -3.77 10.93
C LEU A 80 0.02 -3.72 12.44
N GLU A 81 1.25 -3.99 12.85
CA GLU A 81 1.66 -3.95 14.25
C GLU A 81 1.83 -2.52 14.77
N LEU A 82 1.85 -1.53 13.87
CA LEU A 82 1.93 -0.12 14.20
C LEU A 82 0.54 0.52 14.37
N LEU A 83 -0.53 -0.21 14.06
CA LEU A 83 -1.91 0.26 14.19
C LEU A 83 -2.44 0.03 15.60
N GLU A 84 -3.23 0.98 16.07
CA GLU A 84 -3.87 0.94 17.39
C GLU A 84 -5.38 0.70 17.23
N PRO A 85 -6.05 0.09 18.23
CA PRO A 85 -7.50 -0.05 18.20
C PRO A 85 -8.20 1.30 18.01
N GLY A 86 -9.09 1.39 17.01
CA GLY A 86 -9.78 2.62 16.64
C GLY A 86 -9.12 3.41 15.50
N ASP A 87 -7.90 3.05 15.08
CA ASP A 87 -7.29 3.65 13.89
C ASP A 87 -8.02 3.20 12.60
N ASP A 88 -8.08 4.11 11.64
CA ASP A 88 -8.51 3.81 10.28
C ASP A 88 -7.31 3.80 9.33
N CYS A 89 -7.14 2.71 8.59
CA CYS A 89 -6.15 2.58 7.54
C CYS A 89 -6.82 2.74 6.17
N MET A 90 -6.36 3.70 5.38
CA MET A 90 -6.87 3.95 4.03
C MET A 90 -5.94 3.32 2.99
N ALA A 91 -6.47 2.54 2.06
CA ALA A 91 -5.69 2.02 0.93
C ALA A 91 -6.59 1.59 -0.23
N ASP A 92 -5.97 1.26 -1.36
CA ASP A 92 -6.66 0.67 -2.49
C ASP A 92 -7.15 -0.76 -2.23
N LYS A 93 -8.14 -1.20 -3.03
CA LYS A 93 -8.60 -2.59 -3.04
C LYS A 93 -7.43 -3.50 -3.40
N GLY A 94 -7.05 -4.40 -2.49
CA GLY A 94 -5.96 -5.37 -2.68
C GLY A 94 -4.87 -5.32 -1.60
N PHE A 95 -4.72 -4.17 -0.92
CA PHE A 95 -3.67 -3.98 0.09
C PHE A 95 -4.01 -4.63 1.42
N ILE A 96 -5.25 -4.45 1.87
CA ILE A 96 -5.71 -4.88 3.19
C ILE A 96 -7.05 -5.58 3.06
N THR A 97 -7.23 -6.63 3.85
CA THR A 97 -8.53 -7.28 4.05
C THR A 97 -9.08 -6.85 5.40
N GLU A 98 -10.40 -6.66 5.53
CA GLU A 98 -11.05 -6.32 6.81
C GLU A 98 -10.65 -7.30 7.93
N LYS A 99 -10.52 -8.59 7.61
CA LYS A 99 -10.06 -9.63 8.54
C LYS A 99 -8.68 -9.36 9.14
N MET A 100 -7.77 -8.72 8.39
CA MET A 100 -6.41 -8.41 8.88
C MET A 100 -6.43 -7.29 9.92
N LEU A 101 -7.43 -6.41 9.89
CA LEU A 101 -7.58 -5.30 10.84
C LEU A 101 -8.52 -5.62 12.00
N ALA A 102 -9.42 -6.60 11.83
CA ALA A 102 -10.38 -7.01 12.83
C ALA A 102 -9.71 -7.40 14.16
N ASP A 103 -8.59 -8.12 14.09
CA ASP A 103 -7.83 -8.58 15.27
C ASP A 103 -7.15 -7.41 16.02
N ILE A 104 -6.94 -6.28 15.35
CA ILE A 104 -6.33 -5.07 15.92
C ILE A 104 -7.40 -4.09 16.44
N GLY A 105 -8.65 -4.22 15.95
CA GLY A 105 -9.70 -3.23 16.18
C GLY A 105 -9.56 -1.98 15.31
N ALA A 106 -8.80 -2.06 14.22
CA ALA A 106 -8.68 -1.00 13.22
C ALA A 106 -9.71 -1.19 12.09
N LYS A 107 -9.95 -0.15 11.29
CA LYS A 107 -10.88 -0.22 10.15
C LYS A 107 -10.18 0.08 8.83
N PHE A 108 -10.72 -0.51 7.77
CA PHE A 108 -10.24 -0.30 6.41
C PHE A 108 -11.12 0.73 5.70
N ILE A 109 -10.50 1.73 5.06
CA ILE A 109 -11.19 2.74 4.26
C ILE A 109 -10.69 2.67 2.81
N ILE A 110 -11.62 2.59 1.87
CA ILE A 110 -11.33 2.71 0.44
C ILE A 110 -11.61 4.16 0.02
N PRO A 111 -10.64 4.89 -0.57
CA PRO A 111 -10.87 6.25 -1.02
C PRO A 111 -11.90 6.31 -2.17
N PRO A 112 -12.69 7.39 -2.28
CA PRO A 112 -13.84 7.48 -3.20
C PRO A 112 -13.46 7.54 -4.69
N PHE A 113 -12.17 7.67 -5.04
CA PHE A 113 -11.71 7.96 -6.40
C PHE A 113 -11.69 6.76 -7.37
N LYS A 114 -12.08 5.55 -6.92
CA LYS A 114 -12.08 4.35 -7.78
C LYS A 114 -13.47 3.77 -7.99
N ASP A 115 -14.29 4.51 -8.72
CA ASP A 115 -15.39 3.92 -9.49
C ASP A 115 -14.80 3.06 -10.62
N PRO A 116 -15.25 1.81 -10.83
CA PRO A 116 -14.71 0.92 -11.87
C PRO A 116 -14.99 1.37 -13.32
N GLY A 117 -15.62 2.54 -13.53
CA GLY A 117 -15.96 3.11 -14.84
C GLY A 117 -15.34 4.49 -15.13
N GLY A 118 -14.53 5.05 -14.24
CA GLY A 118 -13.96 6.37 -14.42
C GLY A 118 -12.76 6.37 -15.35
N LYS A 119 -12.97 6.59 -16.66
CA LYS A 119 -11.88 7.03 -17.55
C LYS A 119 -11.34 8.36 -17.03
N GLY A 120 -10.13 8.32 -16.46
CA GLY A 120 -9.38 9.53 -16.16
C GLY A 120 -9.18 10.35 -17.43
N HIS A 121 -9.43 11.65 -17.32
CA HIS A 121 -8.97 12.63 -18.29
C HIS A 121 -7.47 12.87 -18.11
#